data_AF-A0A8T7FUF2-F1
#
_entry.id   AF-A0A8T7FUF2-F1
#
_cell.length_a   1.000
_cell.length_b   1.000
_cell.length_c   1.000
_cell.angle_alpha   90.00
_cell.angle_beta   90.00
_cell.angle_gamma   90.00
#
_symmetry.space_group_name_H-M   'P 1'
#
loop_
_entity.id
_entity.type
_entity.pdbx_description
1 polymer ?
#
loop_
_entity_poly.entity_id
_entity_poly.type
_entity_poly.pdbx_seq_one_letter_code
_entity_poly.pdbx_strand_id
1 'polypeptide(L)' 'MWLFITLNASAAHSLTDWLDFFHTRLFGHVKDAEAAYLLTGNRSHTLDHLTAGVQFAMREDSRLLSFWLPAIGQ' A
#
# COMPACT_ATOMS: atom_id res chain seq x y z
N MET A 1 5.21 15.63 -14.59
CA MET A 1 5.97 14.36 -14.56
C MET A 1 5.77 13.78 -13.17
N TRP A 2 5.30 12.53 -13.05
CA TRP A 2 5.07 11.87 -11.76
C TRP A 2 6.24 10.92 -11.47
N LEU A 3 6.83 11.04 -10.28
CA LEU A 3 7.84 10.10 -9.81
C LEU A 3 7.14 8.94 -9.12
N PHE A 4 7.43 7.71 -9.57
CA PHE A 4 7.00 6.50 -8.88
C PHE A 4 8.20 5.91 -8.15
N ILE A 5 8.02 5.62 -6.86
CA ILE A 5 9.02 4.94 -6.05
C ILE A 5 8.37 3.71 -5.45
N THR A 6 9.06 2.57 -5.55
CA THR A 6 8.63 1.30 -4.96
C THR A 6 9.38 1.05 -3.68
N LEU A 7 8.67 0.66 -2.62
CA LEU A 7 9.24 0.31 -1.33
C LEU A 7 8.88 -1.13 -0.97
N ASN A 8 9.83 -1.86 -0.37
CA ASN A 8 9.49 -3.08 0.36
C ASN A 8 8.80 -2.72 1.68
N ALA A 9 7.68 -3.36 2.00
CA ALA A 9 6.93 -3.11 3.23
C ALA A 9 7.78 -3.27 4.50
N SER A 10 8.79 -4.15 4.50
CA SER A 10 9.70 -4.32 5.65
C SER A 10 10.55 -3.09 5.94
N ALA A 11 10.76 -2.21 4.95
CA ALA A 11 11.51 -0.96 5.11
C ALA A 11 10.64 0.18 5.70
N ALA A 12 9.33 -0.03 5.87
CA ALA A 12 8.41 1.01 6.34
C ALA A 12 8.81 1.55 7.72
N HIS A 13 9.31 0.70 8.62
CA HIS A 13 9.78 1.10 9.94
C HIS A 13 10.89 2.15 9.91
N SER A 14 11.79 2.07 8.93
CA SER A 14 12.96 2.96 8.85
C SER A 14 12.68 4.27 8.12
N LEU A 15 11.47 4.43 7.56
CA LEU A 15 11.14 5.51 6.61
C LEU A 15 9.79 6.17 6.92
N THR A 16 9.31 6.11 8.16
CA THR A 16 8.01 6.67 8.56
C THR A 16 7.86 8.14 8.18
N ASP A 17 8.85 8.98 8.46
CA ASP A 17 8.79 10.42 8.14
C ASP A 17 8.76 10.69 6.63
N TRP A 18 9.42 9.82 5.87
CA TRP A 18 9.45 9.91 4.41
C TRP A 18 8.14 9.44 3.78
N LEU A 19 7.45 8.46 4.39
CA LEU A 19 6.14 8.00 3.94
C LEU A 19 5.06 9.10 4.06
N ASP A 20 5.19 9.99 5.03
CA ASP A 20 4.25 11.10 5.23
C ASP A 20 4.35 12.20 4.16
N PHE A 21 5.47 12.29 3.44
CA PHE A 21 5.57 13.17 2.26
C PHE A 21 4.69 12.73 1.08
N PHE A 22 4.31 11.45 1.02
CA PHE A 22 3.51 10.91 -0.08
C PHE A 22 2.02 10.83 0.31
N HIS A 23 1.27 11.84 -0.11
CA HIS A 23 -0.17 11.92 0.11
C HIS A 23 -0.97 10.82 -0.60
N THR A 24 -0.45 10.30 -1.73
CA THR A 24 -1.03 9.19 -2.47
C THR A 24 -0.08 8.00 -2.42
N ARG A 25 -0.53 6.88 -1.86
CA ARG A 25 0.27 5.66 -1.75
C ARG A 25 -0.53 4.48 -2.27
N LEU A 26 0.10 3.66 -3.10
CA LEU A 26 -0.43 2.40 -3.59
C LEU A 26 0.25 1.24 -2.84
N PHE A 27 -0.55 0.31 -2.33
CA PHE A 27 -0.11 -0.84 -1.56
C PHE A 27 -0.51 -2.11 -2.30
N GLY A 28 0.41 -3.07 -2.36
CA GLY A 28 0.10 -4.44 -2.74
C GLY A 28 -0.11 -5.32 -1.51
N HIS A 29 -0.08 -6.63 -1.74
CA HIS A 29 -0.15 -7.63 -0.67
C HIS A 29 0.98 -7.45 0.36
N VAL A 30 0.60 -7.28 1.63
CA VAL A 30 1.54 -7.27 2.76
C VAL A 30 1.03 -8.25 3.81
N LYS A 31 1.80 -9.33 4.03
CA LYS A 31 1.46 -10.41 4.97
C LYS A 31 1.61 -9.98 6.43
N ASP A 32 2.56 -9.10 6.71
CA ASP A 32 2.86 -8.64 8.06
C ASP A 32 1.87 -7.54 8.49
N ALA A 33 1.14 -7.79 9.56
CA ALA A 33 0.09 -6.89 10.04
C ALA A 33 0.66 -5.59 10.64
N GLU A 34 1.86 -5.64 11.24
CA GLU A 34 2.53 -4.46 11.79
C GLU A 34 3.03 -3.55 10.68
N ALA A 35 3.68 -4.12 9.66
CA ALA A 35 4.09 -3.39 8.47
C ALA A 35 2.88 -2.80 7.73
N ALA A 36 1.78 -3.55 7.61
CA ALA A 36 0.54 -3.04 7.03
C ALA A 36 0.00 -1.86 7.83
N TYR A 37 -0.01 -1.94 9.16
CA TYR A 37 -0.43 -0.83 10.02
C TYR A 37 0.44 0.41 9.86
N LEU A 38 1.78 0.26 9.77
CA LEU A 38 2.67 1.39 9.57
C LEU A 38 2.48 2.08 8.21
N LEU A 39 2.17 1.30 7.18
CA LEU A 39 1.92 1.81 5.84
C LEU A 39 0.55 2.50 5.75
N THR A 40 -0.50 1.91 6.31
CA THR A 40 -1.88 2.42 6.16
C THR A 40 -2.28 3.40 7.26
N GLY A 41 -1.60 3.38 8.40
CA GLY A 41 -1.97 4.14 9.60
C GLY A 41 -3.26 3.65 10.27
N ASN A 42 -3.81 2.50 9.86
CA ASN A 42 -5.10 2.00 10.35
C ASN A 42 -5.05 0.48 10.56
N ARG A 43 -5.27 0.04 11.80
CA ARG A 43 -5.24 -1.40 12.15
C ARG A 43 -6.38 -2.21 11.54
N SER A 44 -7.49 -1.57 11.15
CA SER A 44 -8.59 -2.21 10.44
C SER A 44 -8.30 -2.41 8.95
N HIS A 45 -7.23 -1.79 8.43
CA HIS A 45 -6.84 -1.85 7.04
C HIS A 45 -5.67 -2.82 6.86
N THR A 46 -5.97 -4.12 6.96
CA THR A 46 -4.98 -5.17 6.63
C THR A 46 -4.78 -5.24 5.12
N LEU A 47 -3.63 -5.77 4.68
CA LEU A 47 -3.27 -5.89 3.27
C LEU A 47 -3.00 -7.34 2.85
N ASP A 48 -3.21 -8.30 3.76
CA ASP A 48 -2.99 -9.73 3.57
C ASP A 48 -4.10 -10.38 2.71
N HIS A 49 -5.27 -9.74 2.67
CA HIS A 49 -6.38 -10.16 1.83
C HIS A 49 -6.16 -9.85 0.34
N LEU A 50 -5.16 -9.04 -0.01
CA LEU A 50 -4.89 -8.65 -1.39
C LEU A 50 -4.20 -9.78 -2.16
N THR A 51 -4.71 -10.12 -3.34
CA THR A 51 -4.01 -11.02 -4.27
C THR A 51 -2.78 -10.33 -4.85
N ALA A 52 -1.58 -10.82 -4.53
CA ALA A 52 -0.32 -10.26 -5.00
C ALA A 52 -0.27 -10.14 -6.54
N GLY A 53 0.09 -8.97 -7.04
CA GLY A 53 0.21 -8.68 -8.48
C GLY A 53 -1.12 -8.45 -9.21
N VAL A 54 -2.26 -8.56 -8.52
CA VAL A 54 -3.60 -8.41 -9.13
C VAL A 54 -4.41 -7.34 -8.41
N GLN A 55 -4.41 -7.34 -7.09
CA GLN A 55 -5.17 -6.42 -6.25
C GLN A 55 -4.25 -5.45 -5.53
N PHE A 56 -4.70 -4.22 -5.43
CA PHE A 56 -3.99 -3.14 -4.77
C PHE A 56 -4.95 -2.31 -3.93
N ALA A 57 -4.42 -1.63 -2.93
CA ALA A 57 -5.14 -0.64 -2.15
C ALA A 57 -4.44 0.72 -2.29
N MET A 58 -5.19 1.82 -2.28
CA MET A 58 -4.65 3.18 -2.33
C MET A 58 -5.16 3.92 -1.13
N ARG A 59 -4.25 4.60 -0.43
CA ARG A 59 -4.61 5.56 0.58
C ARG A 59 -4.67 6.94 -0.06
N GLU A 60 -5.84 7.54 0.06
CA GLU A 60 -6.06 8.96 -0.15
C GLU A 60 -6.55 9.52 1.19
N ASP A 61 -5.71 10.34 1.82
CA ASP A 61 -5.94 10.88 3.16
C ASP A 61 -6.22 9.78 4.22
N SER A 62 -7.46 9.68 4.72
CA SER A 62 -7.91 8.73 5.74
C SER A 62 -8.66 7.53 5.17
N ARG A 63 -8.88 7.49 3.85
CA ARG A 63 -9.63 6.44 3.17
C ARG A 63 -8.70 5.47 2.47
N LEU A 64 -9.06 4.19 2.52
CA LEU A 64 -8.42 3.15 1.73
C LEU A 64 -9.40 2.69 0.66
N LEU A 65 -9.00 2.87 -0.59
CA LEU A 65 -9.74 2.43 -1.77
C LEU A 65 -9.12 1.13 -2.28
N SER A 66 -9.92 0.23 -2.84
CA SER A 66 -9.44 -1.03 -3.43
C SER A 66 -9.50 -0.96 -4.95
N PHE A 67 -8.46 -1.46 -5.60
CA PHE A 67 -8.31 -1.47 -7.06
C PHE A 67 -7.87 -2.84 -7.52
N TRP A 68 -8.25 -3.14 -8.76
CA TRP A 68 -7.88 -4.35 -9.44
C TRP A 68 -7.18 -3.93 -10.72
N LEU A 69 -6.01 -4.52 -10.99
CA LEU A 69 -5.47 -4.39 -12.32
C LEU A 69 -6.47 -5.06 -13.28
N PRO A 70 -6.84 -4.39 -14.38
CA PRO A 70 -7.67 -5.02 -15.38
C PRO A 70 -6.98 -6.31 -15.80
N ALA A 71 -7.71 -7.41 -15.85
CA ALA A 71 -7.23 -8.62 -16.52
C ALA A 71 -7.13 -8.27 -18.01
N ILE A 72 -5.97 -7.75 -18.41
CA ILE A 72 -5.62 -7.61 -19.82
C ILE A 72 -5.52 -9.07 -20.29
N GLY A 73 -6.49 -9.49 -21.09
CA GLY A 73 -6.79 -10.90 -21.37
C GLY A 73 -5.56 -11.76 -21.66
N GLN A 74 -5.57 -12.98 -21.12
CA GLN A 74 -4.62 -14.03 -21.46
C GLN A 74 -4.75 -14.46 -22.92
#